data_AF-A0A8I2H7J3-F1
#
_entry.id   AF-A0A8I2H7J3-F1
#
_cell.length_a   1.000
_cell.length_b   1.000
_cell.length_c   1.000
_cell.angle_alpha   90.00
_cell.angle_beta   90.00
_cell.angle_gamma   90.00
#
_symmetry.space_group_name_H-M   'P 1'
#
loop_
_entity.id
_entity.type
_entity.pdbx_description
1 polymer ?
#
loop_
_entity_poly.entity_id
_entity_poly.type
_entity_poly.pdbx_seq_one_letter_code
_entity_poly.pdbx_strand_id
1 'polypeptide(L)'
;IHSWVEVYFEGRWINLEGFILDEQYLSSLQEKFDQVKDDFCGYGVATKCFSSPDTNWRGTDTYIQKEGIHDDYGLYDSPDKFYQEKGTNLSGVKRWMYQRVIRHLINFNVANIRKTTVLEVQNAQP
;
A
#
# COMPACT_ATOMS: atom_id res chain seq x y z
N ILE A 1 -6.84 -4.44 7.92
CA ILE A 1 -6.64 -5.65 7.10
C ILE A 1 -5.53 -5.31 6.12
N HIS A 2 -4.44 -6.06 6.20
CA HIS A 2 -3.31 -5.98 5.30
C HIS A 2 -3.18 -7.36 4.64
N SER A 3 -2.77 -7.39 3.38
CA SER A 3 -2.60 -8.61 2.60
C SER A 3 -1.39 -8.45 1.69
N TRP A 4 -0.61 -9.51 1.55
CA TRP A 4 0.47 -9.62 0.57
C TRP A 4 0.16 -10.72 -0.44
N VAL A 5 0.93 -10.76 -1.52
CA VAL A 5 0.90 -11.84 -2.49
C VAL A 5 2.17 -12.66 -2.34
N GLU A 6 2.07 -13.99 -2.35
CA GLU A 6 3.22 -14.88 -2.38
C GLU A 6 3.38 -15.46 -3.79
N VAL A 7 4.59 -15.40 -4.33
CA VAL A 7 4.94 -16.02 -5.61
C VAL A 7 6.08 -17.01 -5.42
N TYR A 8 5.99 -18.17 -6.08
CA TYR A 8 7.09 -19.13 -6.09
C TYR A 8 8.02 -18.83 -7.27
N PHE A 9 9.26 -18.44 -6.97
CA PHE A 9 10.26 -18.04 -7.96
C PHE A 9 11.64 -18.59 -7.56
N GLU A 10 12.35 -19.20 -8.51
CA GLU A 10 13.70 -19.74 -8.32
C GLU A 10 13.87 -20.65 -7.08
N GLY A 11 12.88 -21.50 -6.82
CA GLY A 11 12.96 -22.50 -5.75
C GLY A 11 12.53 -22.00 -4.35
N ARG A 12 12.08 -20.74 -4.23
CA ARG A 12 11.62 -20.15 -2.95
C ARG A 12 10.33 -19.36 -3.11
N TRP A 13 9.61 -19.19 -2.01
CA TRP A 13 8.48 -18.27 -1.92
C TRP A 13 8.98 -16.84 -1.70
N ILE A 14 8.33 -15.89 -2.35
CA ILE A 14 8.67 -14.46 -2.31
C ILE A 14 7.42 -13.66 -1.97
N ASN A 15 7.55 -12.78 -0.98
CA ASN A 15 6.48 -11.91 -0.51
C ASN A 15 6.47 -10.62 -1.33
N LEU A 16 5.30 -10.28 -1.86
CA LEU A 16 5.09 -9.07 -2.64
C LEU A 16 4.12 -8.15 -1.93
N GLU A 17 4.58 -6.97 -1.56
CA GLU A 17 3.73 -5.84 -1.15
C GLU A 17 3.91 -4.62 -2.07
N GLY A 18 4.96 -4.60 -2.92
CA GLY A 18 5.24 -3.49 -3.83
C GLY A 18 4.11 -3.18 -4.81
N PHE A 19 3.19 -4.14 -5.04
CA PHE A 19 2.02 -3.95 -5.89
C PHE A 19 0.92 -3.08 -5.27
N ILE A 20 0.98 -2.81 -3.95
CA ILE A 20 -0.10 -2.13 -3.21
C ILE A 20 -0.20 -0.66 -3.60
N LEU A 21 0.93 0.01 -3.86
CA LEU A 21 1.00 1.42 -4.24
C LEU A 21 1.74 1.56 -5.58
N ASP A 22 1.21 2.40 -6.46
CA ASP A 22 1.94 2.80 -7.66
C ASP A 22 3.08 3.78 -7.34
N GLU A 23 4.10 3.78 -8.20
CA GLU A 23 5.28 4.63 -8.07
C GLU A 23 4.92 6.12 -8.00
N GLN A 24 4.01 6.59 -8.86
CA GLN A 24 3.60 7.99 -8.90
C GLN A 24 3.03 8.46 -7.56
N TYR A 25 2.14 7.66 -6.95
CA TYR A 25 1.56 7.97 -5.65
C TYR A 25 2.62 7.98 -4.54
N LEU A 26 3.52 6.99 -4.55
CA LEU A 26 4.59 6.89 -3.56
C LEU A 26 5.56 8.08 -3.65
N SER A 27 6.01 8.44 -4.84
CA SER A 27 6.88 9.60 -5.06
C SER A 27 6.19 10.90 -4.64
N SER A 28 4.90 11.06 -4.95
CA SER A 28 4.14 12.23 -4.51
C SER A 28 4.03 12.32 -2.98
N LEU A 29 3.92 11.18 -2.29
CA LEU A 29 3.94 11.13 -0.83
C LEU A 29 5.32 11.50 -0.28
N GLN A 30 6.40 11.00 -0.89
CA GLN A 30 7.78 11.31 -0.50
C GLN A 30 8.07 12.81 -0.64
N GLU A 31 7.59 13.46 -1.71
CA GLU A 31 7.70 14.92 -1.88
C GLU A 31 6.87 15.68 -0.84
N LYS A 32 5.64 15.23 -0.58
CA LYS A 32 4.76 15.86 0.43
C LYS A 32 5.34 15.78 1.85
N PHE A 33 6.12 14.75 2.14
CA PHE A 33 6.74 14.50 3.43
C PHE A 33 8.28 14.45 3.32
N ASP A 34 8.87 15.35 2.56
CA ASP A 34 10.31 15.37 2.24
C ASP A 34 11.24 15.44 3.46
N GLN A 35 10.76 16.01 4.57
CA GLN A 35 11.46 16.04 5.86
C GLN A 35 11.54 14.68 6.56
N VAL A 36 10.73 13.69 6.17
CA VAL A 36 10.72 12.33 6.74
C VAL A 36 11.58 11.44 5.85
N LYS A 37 12.67 10.88 6.40
CA LYS A 37 13.60 10.01 5.65
C LYS A 37 13.39 8.53 5.91
N ASP A 38 13.06 8.19 7.15
CA ASP A 38 13.08 6.82 7.66
C ASP A 38 11.67 6.35 8.01
N ASP A 39 11.32 6.38 9.29
CA ASP A 39 10.05 5.88 9.82
C ASP A 39 8.86 6.70 9.29
N PHE A 40 8.00 6.04 8.52
CA PHE A 40 6.75 6.62 8.04
C PHE A 40 5.61 5.62 8.17
N CYS A 41 4.53 6.05 8.83
CA CYS A 41 3.30 5.29 8.97
C CYS A 41 2.09 6.18 8.69
N GLY A 42 1.39 5.89 7.60
CA GLY A 42 0.23 6.67 7.14
C GLY A 42 0.02 6.52 5.64
N TYR A 43 -1.16 6.95 5.16
CA TYR A 43 -1.47 7.00 3.72
C TYR A 43 -1.31 5.69 2.93
N GLY A 44 -1.36 4.53 3.62
CA GLY A 44 -1.11 3.22 3.03
C GLY A 44 0.36 2.82 2.97
N VAL A 45 1.23 3.47 3.74
CA VAL A 45 2.66 3.14 3.89
C VAL A 45 2.95 2.91 5.36
N ALA A 46 3.73 1.88 5.68
CA ALA A 46 4.31 1.63 6.99
C ALA A 46 5.69 0.97 6.81
N THR A 47 6.75 1.80 6.82
CA THR A 47 8.13 1.38 6.55
C THR A 47 9.13 2.20 7.36
N LYS A 48 10.32 1.64 7.59
CA LYS A 48 11.48 2.32 8.20
C LYS A 48 12.41 2.99 7.19
N CYS A 49 12.14 2.80 5.89
CA CYS A 49 12.95 3.34 4.80
C CYS A 49 12.07 4.09 3.82
N PHE A 50 11.38 5.14 4.26
CA PHE A 50 10.40 5.84 3.45
C PHE A 50 10.98 6.53 2.22
N SER A 51 12.23 7.01 2.30
CA SER A 51 12.92 7.63 1.16
C SER A 51 13.29 6.65 0.04
N SER A 52 13.43 5.36 0.35
CA SER A 52 13.77 4.32 -0.63
C SER A 52 13.21 2.96 -0.18
N PRO A 53 11.88 2.76 -0.25
CA PRO A 53 11.28 1.51 0.16
C PRO A 53 11.52 0.42 -0.89
N ASP A 54 11.60 -0.82 -0.44
CA ASP A 54 11.83 -1.96 -1.33
C ASP A 54 10.51 -2.41 -1.99
N THR A 55 10.05 -1.64 -2.97
CA THR A 55 8.79 -1.90 -3.70
C THR A 55 9.00 -2.49 -5.08
N ASN A 56 10.18 -2.30 -5.67
CA ASN A 56 10.46 -2.76 -7.03
C ASN A 56 10.84 -4.24 -7.05
N TRP A 57 10.20 -5.01 -7.93
CA TRP A 57 10.52 -6.42 -8.13
C TRP A 57 11.96 -6.59 -8.66
N ARG A 58 12.78 -7.30 -7.87
CA ARG A 58 14.16 -7.68 -8.23
C ARG A 58 14.41 -9.18 -8.04
N GLY A 59 13.33 -9.96 -8.09
CA GLY A 59 13.37 -11.38 -7.73
C GLY A 59 13.52 -11.59 -6.23
N THR A 60 13.25 -10.60 -5.37
CA THR A 60 13.34 -10.65 -3.90
C THR A 60 12.05 -10.14 -3.27
N ASP A 61 11.92 -10.31 -1.95
CA ASP A 61 10.74 -9.82 -1.23
C ASP A 61 10.60 -8.30 -1.39
N THR A 62 9.37 -7.80 -1.40
CA THR A 62 9.06 -6.36 -1.41
C THR A 62 8.12 -6.02 -0.26
N TYR A 63 8.35 -4.87 0.38
CA TYR A 63 7.62 -4.45 1.58
C TYR A 63 7.32 -2.95 1.54
N ILE A 64 6.08 -2.58 1.86
CA ILE A 64 5.67 -1.17 1.97
C ILE A 64 4.77 -0.91 3.17
N GLN A 65 4.16 -1.95 3.74
CA GLN A 65 3.25 -1.88 4.89
C GLN A 65 3.64 -2.82 6.04
N LYS A 66 4.77 -3.53 5.94
CA LYS A 66 5.24 -4.51 6.93
C LYS A 66 5.24 -4.00 8.37
N GLU A 67 5.63 -2.75 8.61
CA GLU A 67 5.67 -2.18 9.97
C GLU A 67 4.27 -1.89 10.56
N GLY A 68 3.22 -1.96 9.73
CA GLY A 68 1.83 -1.81 10.14
C GLY A 68 1.14 -3.14 10.50
N ILE A 69 1.82 -4.27 10.39
CA ILE A 69 1.29 -5.59 10.73
C ILE A 69 1.33 -5.76 12.25
N HIS A 70 0.16 -5.77 12.89
CA HIS A 70 0.04 -5.97 14.34
C HIS A 70 -0.48 -7.37 14.69
N ASP A 71 -1.47 -7.87 13.92
CA ASP A 71 -2.09 -9.17 14.15
C ASP A 71 -1.94 -10.04 12.89
N ASP A 72 -1.49 -11.28 13.09
CA ASP A 72 -1.56 -12.34 12.09
C ASP A 72 -2.82 -13.20 12.33
N TYR A 73 -3.67 -13.27 11.31
CA TYR A 73 -4.93 -14.02 11.37
C TYR A 73 -4.82 -15.42 10.76
N GLY A 74 -3.64 -15.82 10.29
CA GLY A 74 -3.37 -17.12 9.69
C GLY A 74 -3.77 -17.22 8.21
N LEU A 75 -3.68 -18.44 7.68
CA LEU A 75 -3.96 -18.74 6.28
C LEU A 75 -5.45 -19.01 6.05
N TYR A 76 -5.98 -18.45 4.96
CA TYR A 76 -7.36 -18.69 4.51
C TYR A 76 -7.34 -19.19 3.07
N ASP A 77 -8.16 -20.21 2.77
CA ASP A 77 -8.27 -20.76 1.41
C ASP A 77 -8.85 -19.77 0.39
N SER A 78 -9.55 -18.75 0.86
CA SER A 78 -10.06 -17.67 0.01
C SER A 78 -10.21 -16.36 0.77
N PRO A 79 -10.11 -15.21 0.07
CA PRO A 79 -10.40 -13.90 0.65
C PRO A 79 -11.81 -13.82 1.23
N ASP A 80 -12.81 -14.43 0.59
CA ASP A 80 -14.20 -14.39 1.05
C ASP A 80 -14.38 -15.01 2.45
N LYS A 81 -13.72 -16.17 2.70
CA LYS A 81 -13.73 -16.80 4.03
C LYS A 81 -13.13 -15.88 5.08
N PHE A 82 -12.01 -15.23 4.76
CA PHE A 82 -11.37 -14.26 5.64
C PHE A 82 -12.29 -13.09 5.96
N TYR A 83 -12.89 -12.45 4.95
CA TYR A 83 -13.77 -11.29 5.14
C TYR A 83 -15.07 -11.62 5.86
N GLN A 84 -15.57 -12.85 5.75
CA GLN A 84 -16.74 -13.28 6.51
C GLN A 84 -16.47 -13.30 8.02
N GLU A 85 -15.26 -13.70 8.42
CA GLU A 85 -14.87 -13.81 9.84
C GLU A 85 -14.28 -12.50 10.39
N LYS A 86 -13.38 -11.84 9.64
CA LYS A 86 -12.58 -10.69 10.10
C LYS A 86 -12.94 -9.37 9.43
N GLY A 87 -13.78 -9.39 8.39
CA GLY A 87 -14.14 -8.20 7.63
C GLY A 87 -14.86 -7.16 8.48
N THR A 88 -14.53 -5.89 8.28
CA THR A 88 -15.32 -4.75 8.76
C THR A 88 -16.62 -4.68 7.96
N ASN A 89 -17.58 -5.53 8.33
CA ASN A 89 -18.90 -5.61 7.73
C ASN A 89 -19.73 -4.38 8.11
N LEU A 90 -19.41 -3.23 7.51
CA LEU A 90 -20.19 -2.01 7.63
C LEU A 90 -21.64 -2.33 7.23
N SER A 91 -22.58 -2.00 8.10
CA SER A 91 -24.01 -2.25 7.91
C SER A 91 -24.85 -0.99 8.11
N GLY A 92 -26.10 -1.02 7.62
CA GLY A 92 -27.08 0.06 7.77
C GLY A 92 -26.57 1.43 7.31
N VAL A 93 -26.76 2.44 8.16
CA VAL A 93 -26.40 3.84 7.88
C VAL A 93 -24.89 4.01 7.67
N LYS A 94 -24.05 3.27 8.41
CA LYS A 94 -22.58 3.33 8.25
C LYS A 94 -22.16 2.86 6.87
N ARG A 95 -22.73 1.77 6.36
CA ARG A 95 -22.50 1.28 4.99
C ARG A 95 -22.92 2.31 3.96
N TRP A 96 -24.13 2.86 4.12
CA TRP A 96 -24.65 3.87 3.21
C TRP A 96 -23.75 5.10 3.15
N MET A 97 -23.34 5.63 4.31
CA MET A 97 -22.46 6.80 4.41
C MET A 97 -21.08 6.52 3.80
N TYR A 98 -20.52 5.33 4.05
CA TYR A 98 -19.24 4.94 3.46
C TYR A 98 -19.32 4.89 1.94
N GLN A 99 -20.35 4.24 1.39
CA GLN A 99 -20.54 4.08 -0.04
C GLN A 99 -20.90 5.38 -0.76
N ARG A 100 -21.68 6.26 -0.12
CA ARG A 100 -22.18 7.49 -0.77
C ARG A 100 -21.28 8.70 -0.59
N VAL A 101 -20.48 8.75 0.49
CA VAL A 101 -19.70 9.94 0.84
C VAL A 101 -18.23 9.58 1.06
N ILE A 102 -17.93 8.77 2.07
CA ILE A 102 -16.54 8.61 2.56
C ILE A 102 -15.61 8.08 1.48
N ARG A 103 -16.01 7.03 0.73
CA ARG A 103 -15.15 6.48 -0.33
C ARG A 103 -14.80 7.51 -1.41
N HIS A 104 -15.71 8.45 -1.68
CA HIS A 104 -15.48 9.48 -2.69
C HIS A 104 -14.50 10.55 -2.16
N LEU A 105 -14.58 10.87 -0.87
CA LEU A 105 -13.59 11.74 -0.20
C LEU A 105 -12.20 11.10 -0.18
N ILE A 106 -12.10 9.80 0.13
CA ILE A 106 -10.84 9.05 0.10
C ILE A 106 -10.26 9.08 -1.31
N ASN A 107 -11.05 8.76 -2.33
CA ASN A 107 -10.60 8.76 -3.72
C ASN A 107 -10.15 10.15 -4.19
N PHE A 108 -10.85 11.20 -3.77
CA PHE A 108 -10.46 12.58 -4.06
C PHE A 108 -9.12 12.94 -3.42
N ASN A 109 -8.91 12.55 -2.16
CA ASN A 109 -7.63 12.76 -1.48
C ASN A 109 -6.48 11.99 -2.16
N VAL A 110 -6.71 10.73 -2.54
CA VAL A 110 -5.72 9.93 -3.29
C VAL A 110 -5.38 10.59 -4.62
N ALA A 111 -6.39 11.06 -5.36
CA ALA A 111 -6.18 11.76 -6.62
C ALA A 111 -5.41 13.08 -6.44
N ASN A 112 -5.65 13.82 -5.35
CA ASN A 112 -4.90 15.04 -5.05
C ASN A 112 -3.46 14.76 -4.69
N ILE A 113 -3.18 13.68 -3.94
CA ILE A 113 -1.81 13.26 -3.65
C ILE A 113 -1.08 12.93 -4.95
N ARG A 114 -1.67 12.12 -5.85
CA ARG A 114 -1.04 11.76 -7.15
C ARG A 114 -0.77 12.94 -8.09
N LYS A 115 -1.48 14.06 -7.91
CA LYS A 115 -1.36 15.25 -8.78
C LYS A 115 -0.16 16.13 -8.43
N THR A 116 0.56 15.84 -7.36
CA THR A 116 1.87 16.46 -7.14
C THR A 116 2.79 15.94 -8.24
N THR A 117 3.08 16.79 -9.23
CA THR A 117 3.89 16.41 -10.39
C THR A 117 5.31 16.13 -9.92
N VAL A 118 5.69 14.86 -9.90
CA VAL A 118 7.09 14.46 -9.81
C VAL A 118 7.78 14.99 -11.06
N LEU A 119 8.74 15.89 -10.89
CA LEU A 119 9.59 16.32 -12.01
C LEU A 119 10.30 15.08 -12.52
N GLU A 120 10.08 14.70 -13.79
CA GLU A 120 10.85 13.64 -14.43
C GLU A 120 12.34 13.91 -14.23
N VAL A 121 13.02 12.98 -13.53
CA VAL A 121 14.47 13.01 -13.43
C VAL A 121 15.02 12.78 -14.83
N GLN A 122 15.54 13.84 -15.45
CA GLN A 122 16.08 13.89 -16.82
C GLN A 122 17.32 13.02 -17.09
N ASN A 123 17.60 11.97 -16.32
CA ASN A 123 18.83 11.19 -16.46
C ASN A 123 18.55 9.69 -16.62
N ALA A 124 17.93 9.32 -17.73
CA ALA A 124 18.20 8.05 -18.38
C ALA A 124 18.45 8.35 -19.87
N GLN A 125 19.71 8.57 -20.21
CA GLN A 125 20.18 8.59 -21.60
C GLN A 125 20.23 7.15 -22.15
N PRO A 126 20.11 6.99 -23.49
CA PRO A 126 19.60 5.79 -24.16
C PRO A 126 20.46 4.53 -24.06
#